data_AF-A0A4R8HQC3-F1
#
_entry.id   AF-A0A4R8HQC3-F1
#
_cell.length_a   1.000
_cell.length_b   1.000
_cell.length_c   1.000
_cell.angle_alpha   90.00
_cell.angle_beta   90.00
_cell.angle_gamma   90.00
#
_symmetry.space_group_name_H-M   'P 1'
#
loop_
_entity.id
_entity.type
_entity.pdbx_description
1 polymer ?
#
loop_
_entity_poly.entity_id
_entity_poly.type
_entity_poly.pdbx_seq_one_letter_code
_entity_poly.pdbx_strand_id
1 'polypeptide(L)'
;MNGLELATPLALALLPAPLLLRLLRGRAAGGGLPLPETIRHRLGAGAASGGLRLSWRAIASALAWIGLVIALAGPRVAGAVAALPATGRDIMLALDLSGSMTKTDFEIDGVAASRLAVLKHFGAELIRRRSGDRIGLVVFAETAFAAAPLSFDLRAASATLEEMEIGLVGRSTAIGEGLGLAVKRLSDSTAPSRLVILLSDGANNAGVSEPSAVAELARDMGVKIFTIGLGVNDTVANPDDTDAVDFVALQHIAEIGGGVAFRARTGAELDAATRAIESLIAGPAPAPPTIIYRELWIYPGALAFLAAAALALSTRERR
;
A
#
# COMPACT_ATOMS: atom_id res chain seq x y z
N MET A 1 15.99 -16.25 -2.93
CA MET A 1 17.17 -16.62 -2.12
C MET A 1 16.80 -16.40 -0.67
N ASN A 2 16.52 -17.48 0.08
CA ASN A 2 16.06 -17.39 1.47
C ASN A 2 17.28 -17.21 2.38
N GLY A 3 17.74 -15.96 2.54
CA GLY A 3 18.81 -15.63 3.48
C GLY A 3 18.26 -15.60 4.91
N LEU A 4 18.90 -16.34 5.82
CA LEU A 4 18.69 -16.16 7.25
C LEU A 4 19.41 -14.89 7.69
N GLU A 5 18.67 -13.92 8.20
CA GLU A 5 19.20 -12.66 8.71
C GLU A 5 18.99 -12.56 10.22
N LEU A 6 19.80 -11.73 10.88
CA LEU A 6 19.65 -11.39 12.30
C LEU A 6 19.18 -9.94 12.38
N ALA A 7 18.09 -9.68 13.12
CA ALA A 7 17.61 -8.32 13.36
C ALA A 7 18.63 -7.47 14.13
N THR A 8 19.35 -8.11 15.07
CA THR A 8 20.28 -7.45 16.00
C THR A 8 21.53 -8.33 16.18
N PRO A 9 22.44 -8.41 15.19
CA PRO A 9 23.61 -9.29 15.25
C PRO A 9 24.53 -8.98 16.45
N LEU A 10 24.53 -7.73 16.93
CA LEU A 10 25.28 -7.30 18.12
C LEU A 10 24.87 -8.05 19.41
N ALA A 11 23.65 -8.59 19.49
CA ALA A 11 23.21 -9.35 20.65
C ALA A 11 24.09 -10.61 20.90
N LEU A 12 24.72 -11.16 19.86
CA LEU A 12 25.64 -12.30 20.00
C LEU A 12 26.87 -11.99 20.84
N ALA A 13 27.24 -10.71 21.02
CA ALA A 13 28.32 -10.30 21.90
C ALA A 13 28.06 -10.63 23.38
N LEU A 14 26.82 -10.97 23.76
CA LEU A 14 26.46 -11.41 25.11
C LEU A 14 26.77 -12.89 25.37
N LEU A 15 27.05 -13.71 24.35
CA LEU A 15 27.39 -15.13 24.52
C LEU A 15 28.50 -15.39 25.57
N PRO A 16 29.64 -14.67 25.59
CA PRO A 16 30.70 -14.91 26.56
C PRO A 16 30.44 -14.35 27.97
N ALA A 17 29.34 -13.62 28.21
CA ALA A 17 29.09 -12.95 29.49
C ALA A 17 29.12 -13.88 30.72
N PRO A 18 28.55 -15.10 30.71
CA PRO A 18 28.62 -16.00 31.86
C PRO A 18 30.04 -16.48 32.16
N LEU A 19 30.89 -16.61 31.14
CA LEU A 19 32.29 -17.00 31.29
C LEU A 19 33.12 -15.84 31.87
N LEU A 20 32.92 -14.63 31.34
CA LEU A 20 33.52 -13.39 31.85
C LEU A 20 33.17 -13.18 33.33
N LEU A 21 31.91 -13.33 33.71
CA LEU A 21 31.47 -13.21 35.11
C LEU A 21 32.11 -14.27 36.02
N ARG A 22 32.33 -15.50 35.53
CA ARG A 22 33.06 -16.54 36.29
C ARG A 22 34.53 -16.20 36.47
N LEU A 23 35.19 -15.66 35.44
CA LEU A 23 36.60 -15.25 35.51
C LEU A 23 36.79 -14.05 36.46
N LEU A 24 35.85 -13.10 36.43
CA LEU A 24 35.86 -11.94 37.33
C LEU A 24 35.56 -12.36 38.78
N ARG A 25 34.61 -13.29 39.01
CA ARG A 25 34.34 -13.85 40.34
C ARG A 25 35.47 -14.73 40.88
N GLY A 26 36.14 -15.49 40.01
CA GLY A 26 37.34 -16.27 40.37
C GLY A 26 38.49 -15.38 40.83
N ARG A 27 38.58 -14.15 40.30
CA ARG A 27 39.51 -13.11 40.80
C ARG A 27 39.04 -12.46 42.11
N ALA A 28 37.73 -12.27 42.30
CA ALA A 28 37.19 -11.70 43.54
C ALA A 28 37.22 -12.69 44.73
N ALA A 29 37.34 -13.99 44.49
CA ALA A 29 37.50 -15.02 45.52
C ALA A 29 38.94 -15.13 46.08
N GLY A 30 39.80 -14.12 45.85
CA GLY A 30 41.13 -13.98 46.45
C GLY A 30 41.14 -13.36 47.85
N GLY A 31 39.99 -13.28 48.53
CA GLY A 31 39.84 -12.76 49.90
C GLY A 31 39.87 -13.85 50.98
N GLY A 32 40.71 -14.87 50.83
CA GLY A 32 40.94 -15.86 51.88
C GLY A 32 42.07 -15.42 52.81
N LEU A 33 41.81 -15.43 54.12
CA LEU A 33 42.80 -15.15 55.19
C LEU A 33 44.17 -15.83 54.88
N PRO A 34 45.31 -15.19 55.16
CA PRO A 34 46.62 -15.79 54.91
C PRO A 34 46.83 -16.96 55.87
N LEU A 35 46.54 -18.19 55.42
CA LEU A 35 46.85 -19.39 56.17
C LEU A 35 48.33 -19.81 55.95
N PRO A 36 49.05 -20.18 57.03
CA PRO A 36 50.41 -20.72 56.97
C PRO A 36 50.52 -21.90 56.00
N GLU A 37 51.65 -21.97 55.28
CA GLU A 37 52.00 -22.99 54.27
C GLU A 37 51.80 -24.45 54.74
N THR A 38 51.91 -24.69 56.05
CA THR A 38 51.79 -26.02 56.66
C THR A 38 50.38 -26.61 56.65
N ILE A 39 49.34 -25.76 56.65
CA ILE A 39 47.93 -26.20 56.57
C ILE A 39 47.51 -26.41 55.11
N ARG A 40 48.12 -25.65 54.19
CA ARG A 40 47.87 -25.72 52.74
C ARG A 40 48.21 -27.10 52.16
N HIS A 41 49.28 -27.73 52.65
CA HIS A 41 49.69 -29.05 52.16
C HIS A 41 48.80 -30.20 52.66
N ARG A 42 48.15 -30.06 53.82
CA ARG A 42 47.22 -31.07 54.36
C ARG A 42 45.80 -30.94 53.82
N LEU A 43 45.39 -29.75 53.39
CA LEU A 43 44.12 -29.53 52.68
C LEU A 43 44.26 -29.66 51.15
N GLY A 44 45.46 -29.46 50.61
CA GLY A 44 45.76 -29.51 49.17
C GLY A 44 45.84 -30.91 48.56
N ALA A 45 45.88 -31.97 49.38
CA ALA A 45 45.84 -33.37 48.91
C ALA A 45 44.45 -33.83 48.44
N GLY A 46 43.47 -32.91 48.39
CA GLY A 46 42.14 -33.12 47.80
C GLY A 46 41.86 -32.19 46.61
N ALA A 47 42.89 -31.60 45.98
CA ALA A 47 42.73 -30.90 44.70
C ALA A 47 42.46 -31.95 43.61
N ALA A 48 41.23 -32.47 43.61
CA ALA A 48 40.70 -33.30 42.55
C ALA A 48 41.03 -32.61 41.22
N SER A 49 41.72 -33.34 40.35
CA SER A 49 41.74 -33.08 38.92
C SER A 49 40.28 -33.06 38.45
N GLY A 50 39.66 -31.89 38.54
CA GLY A 50 38.26 -31.66 38.24
C GLY A 50 38.07 -31.71 36.74
N GLY A 51 38.06 -32.92 36.18
CA GLY A 51 37.48 -33.14 34.86
C GLY A 51 36.10 -32.49 34.86
N LEU A 52 35.77 -31.75 33.79
CA LEU A 52 34.47 -31.09 33.64
C LEU A 52 33.37 -32.16 33.67
N ARG A 53 32.89 -32.54 34.86
CA ARG A 53 31.63 -33.25 35.02
C ARG A 53 30.55 -32.23 34.70
N LEU A 54 30.19 -32.19 33.42
CA LEU A 54 29.12 -31.37 32.90
C LEU A 54 27.82 -31.85 33.55
N SER A 55 27.44 -31.24 34.67
CA SER A 55 26.18 -31.57 35.32
C SER A 55 25.06 -31.23 34.34
N TRP A 56 24.01 -32.05 34.29
CA TRP A 56 22.86 -31.79 33.43
C TRP A 56 22.29 -30.37 33.66
N ARG A 57 22.44 -29.83 34.88
CA ARG A 57 22.09 -28.45 35.24
C ARG A 57 22.97 -27.44 34.52
N ALA A 58 24.28 -27.66 34.47
CA ALA A 58 25.19 -26.80 33.71
C ALA A 58 24.86 -26.81 32.21
N ILE A 59 24.48 -27.97 31.66
CA ILE A 59 24.02 -28.10 30.28
C ILE A 59 22.72 -27.33 30.06
N ALA A 60 21.71 -27.53 30.92
CA ALA A 60 20.44 -26.83 30.83
C ALA A 60 20.59 -25.31 31.01
N SER A 61 21.48 -24.85 31.89
CA SER A 61 21.75 -23.41 32.06
C SER A 61 22.46 -22.82 30.84
N ALA A 62 23.37 -23.57 30.22
CA ALA A 62 24.02 -23.14 28.98
C ALA A 62 23.02 -23.07 27.82
N LEU A 63 22.14 -24.07 27.67
CA LEU A 63 21.08 -24.07 26.66
C LEU A 63 20.08 -22.93 26.87
N ALA A 64 19.69 -22.65 28.11
CA ALA A 64 18.82 -21.51 28.44
C ALA A 64 19.47 -20.18 28.05
N TRP A 65 20.76 -20.00 28.38
CA TRP A 65 21.49 -18.79 28.04
C TRP A 65 21.68 -18.62 26.52
N ILE A 66 22.13 -19.67 25.83
CA ILE A 66 22.37 -19.64 24.39
C ILE A 66 21.05 -19.39 23.64
N GLY A 67 19.98 -20.09 24.00
CA GLY A 67 18.66 -19.89 23.40
C GLY A 67 18.13 -18.46 23.61
N LEU A 68 18.34 -17.87 24.79
CA LEU A 68 17.94 -16.50 25.08
C LEU A 68 18.72 -15.49 24.23
N VAL A 69 20.04 -15.65 24.12
CA VAL A 69 20.91 -14.77 23.33
C VAL A 69 20.58 -14.86 21.84
N ILE A 70 20.31 -16.08 21.33
CA ILE A 70 19.88 -16.28 19.94
C ILE A 70 18.49 -15.67 19.71
N ALA A 71 17.54 -15.84 20.62
CA ALA A 71 16.23 -15.20 20.51
C ALA A 71 16.35 -13.67 20.48
N LEU A 72 17.23 -13.10 21.30
CA LEU A 72 17.50 -11.66 21.34
C LEU A 72 18.17 -11.13 20.06
N ALA A 73 18.98 -11.96 19.40
CA ALA A 73 19.57 -11.63 18.09
C ALA A 73 18.53 -11.58 16.96
N GLY A 74 17.32 -12.08 17.21
CA GLY A 74 16.19 -11.99 16.29
C GLY A 74 16.45 -12.68 14.95
N PRO A 75 16.65 -14.01 14.91
CA PRO A 75 16.75 -14.72 13.65
C PRO A 75 15.45 -14.54 12.89
N ARG A 76 15.55 -14.14 11.63
CA ARG A 76 14.42 -13.91 10.74
C ARG A 76 14.78 -14.39 9.35
N VAL A 77 13.78 -14.86 8.61
CA VAL A 77 13.94 -15.23 7.21
C VAL A 77 13.20 -14.21 6.37
N ALA A 78 13.87 -13.69 5.35
CA ALA A 78 13.24 -12.86 4.34
C ALA A 78 12.19 -13.70 3.59
N GLY A 79 10.92 -13.40 3.83
CA GLY A 79 9.82 -13.93 3.05
C GLY A 79 9.59 -13.01 1.87
N ALA A 80 9.74 -13.54 0.65
CA ALA A 80 9.17 -12.89 -0.52
C ALA A 80 7.66 -13.08 -0.48
N VAL A 81 6.96 -12.20 0.23
CA VAL A 81 5.52 -12.05 0.00
C VAL A 81 5.40 -11.27 -1.30
N ALA A 82 4.50 -11.67 -2.18
CA ALA A 82 4.16 -10.84 -3.33
C ALA A 82 3.75 -9.47 -2.77
N ALA A 83 4.60 -8.45 -2.95
CA ALA A 83 4.12 -7.08 -2.83
C ALA A 83 2.87 -7.01 -3.71
N LEU A 84 1.77 -6.45 -3.20
CA LEU A 84 0.69 -6.02 -4.07
C LEU A 84 1.37 -5.32 -5.25
N PRO A 85 1.13 -5.75 -6.50
CA PRO A 85 1.82 -5.20 -7.65
C PRO A 85 1.43 -3.74 -7.78
N ALA A 86 2.09 -2.86 -7.03
CA ALA A 86 1.86 -1.45 -7.10
C ALA A 86 2.56 -0.97 -8.36
N THR A 87 1.81 -0.97 -9.46
CA THR A 87 2.18 -0.20 -10.64
C THR A 87 2.44 1.27 -10.28
N GLY A 88 1.95 1.68 -9.10
CA GLY A 88 2.34 2.91 -8.43
C GLY A 88 1.79 4.12 -9.15
N ARG A 89 0.74 3.94 -9.95
CA ARG A 89 0.13 5.02 -10.71
C ARG A 89 -0.88 5.72 -9.82
N ASP A 90 -1.00 7.02 -10.05
CA ASP A 90 -2.04 7.83 -9.44
C ASP A 90 -3.07 8.18 -10.50
N ILE A 91 -4.30 7.78 -10.23
CA ILE A 91 -5.44 7.93 -11.13
C ILE A 91 -6.46 8.83 -10.43
N MET A 92 -6.81 9.95 -11.05
CA MET A 92 -7.92 10.77 -10.61
C MET A 92 -9.10 10.57 -11.56
N LEU A 93 -10.23 10.08 -11.05
CA LEU A 93 -11.47 10.04 -11.81
C LEU A 93 -12.18 11.38 -11.62
N ALA A 94 -12.39 12.12 -12.70
CA ALA A 94 -13.16 13.35 -12.73
C ALA A 94 -14.54 13.04 -13.31
N LEU A 95 -15.58 13.13 -12.49
CA LEU A 95 -16.93 12.65 -12.82
C LEU A 95 -17.90 13.81 -12.92
N ASP A 96 -18.61 13.87 -14.04
CA ASP A 96 -19.68 14.83 -14.26
C ASP A 96 -20.96 14.41 -13.51
N LEU A 97 -21.51 15.34 -12.71
CA LEU A 97 -22.79 15.20 -11.99
C LEU A 97 -23.79 16.29 -12.38
N SER A 98 -23.66 16.85 -13.59
CA SER A 98 -24.58 17.86 -14.15
C SER A 98 -25.96 17.28 -14.47
N GLY A 99 -26.90 18.17 -14.82
CA GLY A 99 -28.29 17.80 -15.08
C GLY A 99 -28.48 16.78 -16.20
N SER A 100 -27.64 16.82 -17.24
CA SER A 100 -27.71 15.90 -18.38
C SER A 100 -27.45 14.43 -17.98
N MET A 101 -26.74 14.20 -16.87
CA MET A 101 -26.45 12.86 -16.35
C MET A 101 -27.69 12.13 -15.81
N THR A 102 -28.83 12.83 -15.70
CA THR A 102 -30.13 12.23 -15.37
C THR A 102 -30.75 11.47 -16.55
N LYS A 103 -30.32 11.74 -17.80
CA LYS A 103 -30.90 11.10 -18.99
C LYS A 103 -30.77 9.59 -18.91
N THR A 104 -31.89 8.91 -19.17
CA THR A 104 -32.04 7.45 -19.28
C THR A 104 -31.90 7.02 -20.74
N ASP A 105 -30.75 7.28 -21.32
CA ASP A 105 -30.42 6.97 -22.72
C ASP A 105 -29.46 5.77 -22.88
N PHE A 106 -29.14 5.09 -21.78
CA PHE A 106 -28.32 3.86 -21.79
C PHE A 106 -29.12 2.65 -21.33
N GLU A 107 -28.56 1.47 -21.60
CA GLU A 107 -29.04 0.20 -21.08
C GLU A 107 -27.91 -0.56 -20.38
N ILE A 108 -28.23 -1.17 -19.24
CA ILE A 108 -27.40 -2.16 -18.54
C ILE A 108 -28.22 -3.45 -18.48
N ASP A 109 -27.69 -4.54 -19.03
CA ASP A 109 -28.36 -5.85 -19.03
C ASP A 109 -29.81 -5.82 -19.58
N GLY A 110 -30.06 -4.97 -20.57
CA GLY A 110 -31.39 -4.79 -21.18
C GLY A 110 -32.38 -3.94 -20.36
N VAL A 111 -31.91 -3.28 -19.30
CA VAL A 111 -32.70 -2.37 -18.47
C VAL A 111 -32.22 -0.94 -18.70
N ALA A 112 -33.16 -0.02 -18.98
CA ALA A 112 -32.88 1.40 -19.13
C ALA A 112 -32.22 1.97 -17.86
N ALA A 113 -31.09 2.64 -18.04
CA ALA A 113 -30.26 3.18 -16.98
C ALA A 113 -29.87 4.63 -17.30
N SER A 114 -29.73 5.45 -16.25
CA SER A 114 -29.24 6.82 -16.43
C SER A 114 -27.75 6.83 -16.73
N ARG A 115 -27.26 7.90 -17.37
CA ARG A 115 -25.82 8.11 -17.57
C ARG A 115 -25.03 8.03 -16.26
N LEU A 116 -25.56 8.58 -15.16
CA LEU A 116 -24.94 8.44 -13.82
C LEU A 116 -24.92 6.98 -13.36
N ALA A 117 -26.01 6.24 -13.51
CA ALA A 117 -26.06 4.83 -13.09
C ALA A 117 -25.02 3.98 -13.85
N VAL A 118 -24.88 4.23 -15.15
CA VAL A 118 -23.85 3.64 -16.01
C VAL A 118 -22.45 4.04 -15.52
N LEU A 119 -22.20 5.34 -15.33
CA LEU A 119 -20.93 5.85 -14.81
C LEU A 119 -20.54 5.20 -13.47
N LYS A 120 -21.48 5.06 -12.54
CA LYS A 120 -21.25 4.38 -11.25
C LYS A 120 -20.89 2.91 -11.43
N HIS A 121 -21.66 2.19 -12.24
CA HIS A 121 -21.46 0.76 -12.46
C HIS A 121 -20.06 0.48 -13.03
N PHE A 122 -19.71 1.15 -14.12
CA PHE A 122 -18.43 0.97 -14.81
C PHE A 122 -17.27 1.64 -14.08
N GLY A 123 -17.49 2.78 -13.44
CA GLY A 123 -16.49 3.44 -12.60
C GLY A 123 -16.10 2.57 -11.41
N ALA A 124 -17.06 1.92 -10.75
CA ALA A 124 -16.78 0.99 -9.66
C ALA A 124 -16.02 -0.25 -10.15
N GLU A 125 -16.33 -0.74 -11.35
CA GLU A 125 -15.57 -1.82 -11.98
C GLU A 125 -14.12 -1.40 -12.30
N LEU A 126 -13.95 -0.22 -12.90
CA LEU A 126 -12.64 0.38 -13.17
C LEU A 126 -11.84 0.51 -11.87
N ILE A 127 -12.45 0.95 -10.77
CA ILE A 127 -11.77 1.06 -9.47
C ILE A 127 -11.32 -0.32 -8.98
N ARG A 128 -12.21 -1.33 -9.02
CA ARG A 128 -11.93 -2.68 -8.51
C ARG A 128 -10.81 -3.40 -9.28
N ARG A 129 -10.65 -3.13 -10.57
CA ARG A 129 -9.64 -3.77 -11.43
C ARG A 129 -8.21 -3.24 -11.22
N ARG A 130 -8.02 -2.17 -10.44
CA ARG A 130 -6.75 -1.43 -10.31
C ARG A 130 -5.92 -1.82 -9.09
N SER A 131 -5.78 -3.12 -8.85
CA SER A 131 -4.94 -3.60 -7.75
C SER A 131 -3.51 -3.06 -7.89
N GLY A 132 -3.14 -2.12 -7.00
CA GLY A 132 -1.79 -1.51 -6.98
C GLY A 132 -1.68 -0.05 -7.44
N ASP A 133 -2.78 0.57 -7.87
CA ASP A 133 -2.83 2.02 -8.13
C ASP A 133 -3.47 2.76 -6.96
N ARG A 134 -3.15 4.06 -6.83
CA ARG A 134 -3.95 4.97 -5.98
C ARG A 134 -5.03 5.60 -6.83
N ILE A 135 -6.26 5.57 -6.32
CA ILE A 135 -7.39 6.21 -6.98
C ILE A 135 -7.92 7.33 -6.08
N GLY A 136 -8.19 8.47 -6.69
CA GLY A 136 -8.97 9.55 -6.10
C GLY A 136 -10.19 9.84 -6.96
N LEU A 137 -11.18 10.50 -6.34
CA LEU A 137 -12.41 10.91 -7.00
C LEU A 137 -12.56 12.43 -6.88
N VAL A 138 -12.74 13.08 -8.02
CA VAL A 138 -13.23 14.45 -8.13
C VAL A 138 -14.57 14.37 -8.84
N VAL A 139 -15.54 15.10 -8.34
CA VAL A 139 -16.81 15.25 -9.04
C VAL A 139 -17.10 16.72 -9.26
N PHE A 140 -17.78 17.02 -10.36
CA PHE A 140 -18.03 18.39 -10.77
C PHE A 140 -19.39 18.53 -11.44
N ALA A 141 -19.97 19.71 -11.28
CA ALA A 141 -21.09 20.21 -12.06
C ALA A 141 -20.86 21.72 -12.21
N GLU A 142 -21.58 22.58 -11.49
CA GLU A 142 -21.33 24.03 -11.48
C GLU A 142 -20.01 24.37 -10.76
N THR A 143 -19.68 23.59 -9.74
CA THR A 143 -18.41 23.65 -9.01
C THR A 143 -17.80 22.25 -8.91
N ALA A 144 -16.52 22.17 -8.54
CA ALA A 144 -15.80 20.91 -8.38
C ALA A 144 -15.41 20.64 -6.93
N PHE A 145 -15.53 19.39 -6.49
CA PHE A 145 -15.04 18.96 -5.17
C PHE A 145 -14.33 17.61 -5.22
N ALA A 146 -13.41 17.41 -4.27
CA ALA A 146 -12.72 16.14 -4.10
C ALA A 146 -13.59 15.24 -3.22
N ALA A 147 -14.22 14.25 -3.85
CA ALA A 147 -15.06 13.26 -3.18
C ALA A 147 -14.25 12.25 -2.39
N ALA A 148 -13.12 11.80 -2.94
CA ALA A 148 -12.21 10.87 -2.28
C ALA A 148 -10.74 11.27 -2.52
N PRO A 149 -9.89 11.28 -1.49
CA PRO A 149 -8.47 11.51 -1.66
C PRO A 149 -7.80 10.34 -2.39
N LEU A 150 -6.64 10.59 -3.01
CA LEU A 150 -5.80 9.54 -3.61
C LEU A 150 -5.39 8.52 -2.55
N SER A 151 -5.89 7.29 -2.67
CA SER A 151 -5.62 6.20 -1.72
C SER A 151 -5.56 4.85 -2.43
N PHE A 152 -4.89 3.89 -1.78
CA PHE A 152 -4.94 2.48 -2.17
C PHE A 152 -6.22 1.77 -1.69
N ASP A 153 -7.04 2.45 -0.88
CA ASP A 153 -8.33 1.92 -0.43
C ASP A 153 -9.39 2.02 -1.54
N LEU A 154 -9.33 1.06 -2.46
CA LEU A 154 -10.26 0.94 -3.58
C LEU A 154 -11.70 0.68 -3.11
N ARG A 155 -11.89 0.10 -1.92
CA ARG A 155 -13.23 -0.15 -1.38
C ARG A 155 -13.87 1.15 -0.93
N ALA A 156 -13.14 2.00 -0.22
CA ALA A 156 -13.60 3.33 0.17
C ALA A 156 -13.94 4.17 -1.07
N ALA A 157 -13.07 4.18 -2.08
CA ALA A 157 -13.33 4.90 -3.33
C ALA A 157 -14.58 4.37 -4.05
N SER A 158 -14.75 3.04 -4.17
CA SER A 158 -15.96 2.45 -4.79
C SER A 158 -17.22 2.79 -4.02
N ALA A 159 -17.19 2.75 -2.69
CA ALA A 159 -18.33 3.10 -1.85
C ALA A 159 -18.72 4.59 -2.01
N THR A 160 -17.73 5.49 -1.98
CA THR A 160 -17.97 6.92 -2.22
C THR A 160 -18.56 7.18 -3.59
N LEU A 161 -18.12 6.47 -4.64
CA LEU A 161 -18.70 6.57 -5.97
C LEU A 161 -20.17 6.14 -5.99
N GLU A 162 -20.49 5.02 -5.33
CA GLU A 162 -21.85 4.49 -5.26
C GLU A 162 -22.83 5.44 -4.55
N GLU A 163 -22.34 6.26 -3.60
CA GLU A 163 -23.11 7.25 -2.85
C GLU A 163 -23.35 8.58 -3.60
N MET A 164 -22.70 8.81 -4.75
CA MET A 164 -22.81 10.10 -5.48
C MET A 164 -24.21 10.35 -6.05
N GLU A 165 -24.77 11.54 -5.87
CA GLU A 165 -26.05 11.92 -6.46
C GLU A 165 -25.95 13.20 -7.30
N ILE A 166 -26.79 13.31 -8.32
CA ILE A 166 -26.89 14.52 -9.14
C ILE A 166 -27.42 15.66 -8.28
N GLY A 167 -26.89 16.87 -8.49
CA GLY A 167 -27.32 18.07 -7.78
C GLY A 167 -26.53 18.37 -6.50
N LEU A 168 -25.59 17.50 -6.09
CA LEU A 168 -24.67 17.78 -4.97
C LEU A 168 -23.83 19.05 -5.19
N VAL A 169 -23.54 19.41 -6.45
CA VAL A 169 -22.69 20.55 -6.82
C VAL A 169 -23.24 21.41 -7.95
N GLY A 170 -24.56 21.51 -8.02
CA GLY A 170 -25.27 22.29 -9.04
C GLY A 170 -25.70 21.43 -10.24
N ARG A 171 -26.24 22.10 -11.27
CA ARG A 171 -26.82 21.44 -12.45
C ARG A 171 -26.16 21.82 -13.78
N SER A 172 -25.33 22.85 -13.79
CA SER A 172 -24.49 23.24 -14.93
C SER A 172 -23.21 22.40 -14.99
N THR A 173 -22.38 22.61 -16.00
CA THR A 173 -21.15 21.82 -16.23
C THR A 173 -19.94 22.74 -16.38
N ALA A 174 -19.00 22.63 -15.45
CA ALA A 174 -17.73 23.35 -15.37
C ALA A 174 -16.56 22.36 -15.44
N ILE A 175 -16.25 21.90 -16.66
CA ILE A 175 -15.20 20.90 -16.91
C ILE A 175 -13.83 21.44 -16.44
N GLY A 176 -13.55 22.73 -16.69
CA GLY A 176 -12.28 23.34 -16.32
C GLY A 176 -12.00 23.29 -14.81
N GLU A 177 -13.02 23.50 -13.97
CA GLU A 177 -12.89 23.42 -12.51
C GLU A 177 -12.66 21.98 -12.03
N GLY A 178 -13.42 21.03 -12.60
CA GLY A 178 -13.26 19.60 -12.31
C GLY A 178 -11.88 19.08 -12.68
N LEU A 179 -11.45 19.39 -13.91
CA LEU A 179 -10.13 19.01 -14.41
C LEU A 179 -9.01 19.72 -13.62
N GLY A 180 -9.18 21.00 -13.31
CA GLY A 180 -8.19 21.79 -12.57
C GLY A 180 -7.99 21.23 -11.15
N LEU A 181 -9.07 20.89 -10.47
CA LEU A 181 -9.00 20.24 -9.17
C LEU A 181 -8.34 18.86 -9.25
N ALA A 182 -8.67 18.05 -10.27
CA ALA A 182 -8.07 16.75 -10.48
C ALA A 182 -6.55 16.83 -10.70
N VAL A 183 -6.11 17.75 -11.57
CA VAL A 183 -4.68 18.03 -11.82
C VAL A 183 -4.00 18.54 -10.57
N LYS A 184 -4.65 19.44 -9.82
CA LYS A 184 -4.11 19.97 -8.56
C LYS A 184 -3.89 18.87 -7.53
N ARG A 185 -4.80 17.90 -7.42
CA ARG A 185 -4.64 16.74 -6.50
C ARG A 185 -3.49 15.82 -6.90
N LEU A 186 -3.15 15.76 -8.19
CA LEU A 186 -2.01 15.01 -8.70
C LEU A 186 -0.69 15.78 -8.67
N SER A 187 -0.71 17.10 -8.41
CA SER A 187 0.47 17.96 -8.47
C SER A 187 1.56 17.59 -7.48
N ASP A 188 1.17 17.17 -6.26
CA ASP A 188 2.10 16.80 -5.19
C ASP A 188 2.48 15.30 -5.23
N SER A 189 2.01 14.55 -6.22
CA SER A 189 2.26 13.12 -6.32
C SER A 189 3.63 12.81 -6.93
N THR A 190 4.35 11.90 -6.27
CA THR A 190 5.64 11.35 -6.72
C THR A 190 5.48 10.07 -7.55
N ALA A 191 4.25 9.70 -7.91
CA ALA A 191 3.97 8.52 -8.70
C ALA A 191 4.65 8.58 -10.09
N PRO A 192 5.24 7.47 -10.58
CA PRO A 192 5.86 7.39 -11.90
C PRO A 192 4.89 7.69 -13.05
N SER A 193 3.59 7.43 -12.85
CA SER A 193 2.54 7.73 -13.83
C SER A 193 1.38 8.40 -13.12
N ARG A 194 0.96 9.55 -13.65
CA ARG A 194 -0.12 10.39 -13.13
C ARG A 194 -1.12 10.63 -14.25
N LEU A 195 -2.39 10.35 -14.00
CA LEU A 195 -3.42 10.47 -15.04
C LEU A 195 -4.78 10.86 -14.48
N VAL A 196 -5.52 11.62 -15.29
CA VAL A 196 -6.92 11.97 -15.07
C VAL A 196 -7.76 11.19 -16.08
N ILE A 197 -8.85 10.59 -15.62
CA ILE A 197 -9.90 10.05 -16.49
C ILE A 197 -11.14 10.91 -16.26
N LEU A 198 -11.50 11.70 -17.28
CA LEU A 198 -12.66 12.57 -17.29
C LEU A 198 -13.85 11.84 -17.90
N LEU A 199 -14.97 11.75 -17.18
CA LEU A 199 -16.23 11.17 -17.64
C LEU A 199 -17.28 12.28 -17.68
N SER A 200 -17.73 12.66 -18.86
CA SER A 200 -18.67 13.77 -19.10
C SER A 200 -19.36 13.59 -20.45
N ASP A 201 -20.40 14.39 -20.71
CA ASP A 201 -20.95 14.56 -22.05
C ASP A 201 -20.25 15.68 -22.85
N GLY A 202 -19.27 16.38 -22.27
CA GLY A 202 -18.45 17.36 -22.99
C GLY A 202 -19.03 18.77 -23.01
N ALA A 203 -20.21 18.99 -22.44
CA ALA A 203 -20.75 20.34 -22.31
C ALA A 203 -19.91 21.15 -21.32
N ASN A 204 -19.44 22.34 -21.70
CA ASN A 204 -18.87 23.32 -20.79
C ASN A 204 -19.67 24.62 -20.89
N ASN A 205 -20.61 24.80 -19.98
CA ASN A 205 -21.54 25.94 -20.00
C ASN A 205 -21.42 26.82 -18.73
N ALA A 206 -20.50 26.46 -17.83
CA ALA A 206 -20.20 27.19 -16.61
C ALA A 206 -18.69 27.10 -16.30
N GLY A 207 -18.26 27.83 -15.26
CA GLY A 207 -16.87 27.85 -14.81
C GLY A 207 -16.08 29.04 -15.35
N VAL A 208 -14.97 29.33 -14.68
CA VAL A 208 -14.07 30.45 -15.02
C VAL A 208 -12.84 29.94 -15.78
N SER A 209 -12.46 28.70 -15.52
CA SER A 209 -11.29 28.06 -16.13
C SER A 209 -11.63 27.45 -17.50
N GLU A 210 -10.89 27.85 -18.52
CA GLU A 210 -10.97 27.24 -19.86
C GLU A 210 -10.41 25.81 -19.84
N PRO A 211 -11.19 24.78 -20.23
CA PRO A 211 -10.74 23.39 -20.19
C PRO A 211 -9.45 23.10 -20.95
N SER A 212 -9.24 23.78 -22.10
CA SER A 212 -8.03 23.65 -22.92
C SER A 212 -6.78 24.15 -22.18
N ALA A 213 -6.86 25.31 -21.53
CA ALA A 213 -5.75 25.86 -20.75
C ALA A 213 -5.36 24.95 -19.57
N VAL A 214 -6.36 24.34 -18.92
CA VAL A 214 -6.12 23.37 -17.85
C VAL A 214 -5.48 22.08 -18.40
N ALA A 215 -5.89 21.64 -19.59
CA ALA A 215 -5.29 20.47 -20.23
C ALA A 215 -3.82 20.71 -20.62
N GLU A 216 -3.47 21.92 -21.08
CA GLU A 216 -2.08 22.31 -21.34
C GLU A 216 -1.24 22.23 -20.07
N LEU A 217 -1.75 22.81 -18.96
CA LEU A 217 -1.10 22.73 -17.66
C LEU A 217 -0.92 21.28 -17.20
N ALA A 218 -1.92 20.42 -17.38
CA ALA A 218 -1.82 19.01 -17.02
C ALA A 218 -0.67 18.31 -17.76
N ARG A 219 -0.57 18.54 -19.08
CA ARG A 219 0.51 17.99 -19.91
C ARG A 219 1.88 18.46 -19.42
N ASP A 220 2.03 19.75 -19.14
CA ASP A 220 3.28 20.34 -18.68
C ASP A 220 3.71 19.78 -17.30
N MET A 221 2.74 19.38 -16.48
CA MET A 221 2.95 18.71 -15.18
C MET A 221 3.20 17.19 -15.30
N GLY A 222 3.18 16.63 -16.52
CA GLY A 222 3.32 15.20 -16.79
C GLY A 222 2.09 14.37 -16.40
N VAL A 223 0.91 15.01 -16.34
CA VAL A 223 -0.37 14.37 -16.06
C VAL A 223 -1.09 14.12 -17.39
N LYS A 224 -1.36 12.85 -17.71
CA LYS A 224 -2.12 12.50 -18.92
C LYS A 224 -3.62 12.62 -18.70
N ILE A 225 -4.36 13.12 -19.69
CA ILE A 225 -5.83 13.23 -19.61
C ILE A 225 -6.46 12.27 -20.61
N PHE A 226 -7.26 11.33 -20.11
CA PHE A 226 -8.17 10.51 -20.90
C PHE A 226 -9.58 11.03 -20.72
N THR A 227 -10.36 11.09 -21.79
CA THR A 227 -11.76 11.53 -21.73
C THR A 227 -12.69 10.42 -22.22
N ILE A 228 -13.85 10.30 -21.60
CA ILE A 228 -14.90 9.37 -21.98
C ILE A 228 -16.20 10.16 -22.11
N GLY A 229 -16.66 10.32 -23.36
CA GLY A 229 -17.93 10.93 -23.72
C GLY A 229 -19.09 9.98 -23.51
N LEU A 230 -20.02 10.32 -22.61
CA LEU A 230 -21.20 9.52 -22.29
C LEU A 230 -22.45 10.07 -22.97
N GLY A 231 -22.96 9.37 -23.99
CA GLY A 231 -24.25 9.68 -24.59
C GLY A 231 -24.41 9.09 -26.00
N VAL A 232 -25.67 8.84 -26.35
CA VAL A 232 -26.04 8.20 -27.62
C VAL A 232 -25.85 9.17 -28.79
N ASN A 233 -26.34 10.40 -28.62
CA ASN A 233 -26.29 11.46 -29.64
C ASN A 233 -25.04 12.33 -29.48
N ASP A 234 -24.51 12.87 -30.58
CA ASP A 234 -23.50 13.94 -30.54
C ASP A 234 -24.06 15.24 -31.08
N THR A 235 -23.40 16.33 -30.69
CA THR A 235 -23.72 17.69 -31.15
C THR A 235 -23.53 17.86 -32.67
N VAL A 236 -22.71 17.01 -33.30
CA VAL A 236 -22.46 17.05 -34.74
C VAL A 236 -23.66 16.51 -35.54
N ALA A 237 -24.24 15.37 -35.14
CA ALA A 237 -25.39 14.78 -35.82
C ALA A 237 -26.72 15.40 -35.36
N ASN A 238 -26.80 15.83 -34.10
CA ASN A 238 -28.02 16.41 -33.51
C ASN A 238 -27.72 17.79 -32.88
N PRO A 239 -27.58 18.85 -33.68
CA PRO A 239 -27.25 20.19 -33.18
C PRO A 239 -28.32 20.81 -32.27
N ASP A 240 -29.58 20.37 -32.42
CA ASP A 240 -30.72 20.87 -31.64
C ASP A 240 -30.89 20.16 -30.28
N ASP A 241 -30.18 19.05 -30.05
CA ASP A 241 -30.21 18.32 -28.77
C ASP A 241 -29.21 18.94 -27.80
N THR A 242 -29.72 19.75 -26.87
CA THR A 242 -28.90 20.50 -25.90
C THR A 242 -28.10 19.59 -24.96
N ASP A 243 -28.46 18.31 -24.83
CA ASP A 243 -27.70 17.34 -24.03
C ASP A 243 -27.04 16.24 -24.89
N ALA A 244 -26.82 16.53 -26.17
CA ALA A 244 -25.95 15.74 -27.02
C ALA A 244 -24.49 15.92 -26.60
N VAL A 245 -23.70 14.86 -26.82
CA VAL A 245 -22.31 14.83 -26.38
C VAL A 245 -21.45 15.72 -27.29
N ASP A 246 -20.73 16.68 -26.69
CA ASP A 246 -19.67 17.42 -27.38
C ASP A 246 -18.37 16.62 -27.34
N PHE A 247 -18.34 15.59 -28.19
CA PHE A 247 -17.16 14.73 -28.30
C PHE A 247 -15.95 15.47 -28.86
N VAL A 248 -16.15 16.52 -29.67
CA VAL A 248 -15.06 17.31 -30.26
C VAL A 248 -14.32 18.07 -29.16
N ALA A 249 -15.05 18.69 -28.22
CA ALA A 249 -14.45 19.33 -27.06
C ALA A 249 -13.67 18.33 -26.19
N LEU A 250 -14.25 17.16 -25.90
CA LEU A 250 -13.58 16.10 -25.12
C LEU A 250 -12.34 15.53 -25.82
N GLN A 251 -12.39 15.42 -27.15
CA GLN A 251 -11.26 15.00 -27.97
C GLN A 251 -10.13 16.02 -27.90
N HIS A 252 -10.45 17.29 -28.07
CA HIS A 252 -9.46 18.36 -28.00
C HIS A 252 -8.79 18.42 -26.62
N ILE A 253 -9.54 18.26 -25.53
CA ILE A 253 -9.00 18.19 -24.16
C ILE A 253 -8.03 17.01 -23.99
N ALA A 254 -8.41 15.81 -24.46
CA ALA A 254 -7.55 14.63 -24.36
C ALA A 254 -6.26 14.77 -25.18
N GLU A 255 -6.35 15.31 -26.39
CA GLU A 255 -5.22 15.53 -27.29
C GLU A 255 -4.21 16.52 -26.69
N ILE A 256 -4.69 17.67 -26.19
CA ILE A 256 -3.85 18.64 -25.48
C ILE A 256 -3.22 17.98 -24.24
N GLY A 257 -4.00 17.23 -23.47
CA GLY A 257 -3.56 16.52 -22.26
C GLY A 257 -2.68 15.29 -22.51
N GLY A 258 -2.33 14.97 -23.76
CA GLY A 258 -1.46 13.85 -24.11
C GLY A 258 -2.05 12.45 -23.86
N GLY A 259 -3.38 12.34 -23.87
CA GLY A 259 -4.12 11.08 -23.77
C GLY A 259 -5.02 10.83 -24.98
N VAL A 260 -6.09 10.07 -24.77
CA VAL A 260 -7.01 9.63 -25.82
C VAL A 260 -8.44 9.84 -25.36
N ALA A 261 -9.30 10.28 -26.28
CA ALA A 261 -10.74 10.39 -26.07
C ALA A 261 -11.48 9.16 -26.58
N PHE A 262 -12.46 8.72 -25.80
CA PHE A 262 -13.34 7.61 -26.13
C PHE A 262 -14.78 8.08 -26.09
N ARG A 263 -15.60 7.51 -26.97
CA ARG A 263 -17.05 7.73 -26.95
C ARG A 263 -17.74 6.42 -26.58
N ALA A 264 -18.70 6.51 -25.67
CA ALA A 264 -19.53 5.39 -25.28
C ALA A 264 -20.99 5.77 -25.47
N ARG A 265 -21.68 5.02 -26.34
CA ARG A 265 -23.14 5.09 -26.55
C ARG A 265 -23.90 3.96 -25.84
N THR A 266 -23.17 2.92 -25.46
CA THR A 266 -23.70 1.73 -24.78
C THR A 266 -22.77 1.34 -23.65
N GLY A 267 -23.26 0.54 -22.68
CA GLY A 267 -22.41 -0.02 -21.64
C GLY A 267 -21.25 -0.86 -22.20
N ALA A 268 -21.47 -1.58 -23.31
CA ALA A 268 -20.44 -2.37 -23.96
C ALA A 268 -19.31 -1.50 -24.56
N GLU A 269 -19.65 -0.36 -25.15
CA GLU A 269 -18.66 0.59 -25.65
C GLU A 269 -17.88 1.25 -24.50
N LEU A 270 -18.54 1.52 -23.37
CA LEU A 270 -17.90 2.07 -22.18
C LEU A 270 -16.89 1.07 -21.57
N ASP A 271 -17.26 -0.21 -21.48
CA ASP A 271 -16.36 -1.29 -21.07
C ASP A 271 -15.17 -1.42 -22.03
N ALA A 272 -15.41 -1.35 -23.34
CA ALA A 272 -14.34 -1.34 -24.34
C ALA A 272 -13.39 -0.13 -24.20
N ALA A 273 -13.92 1.08 -23.96
CA ALA A 273 -13.13 2.27 -23.69
C ALA A 273 -12.28 2.10 -22.42
N THR A 274 -12.87 1.57 -21.36
CA THR A 274 -12.18 1.30 -20.09
C THR A 274 -11.02 0.34 -20.28
N ARG A 275 -11.21 -0.75 -21.04
CA ARG A 275 -10.13 -1.69 -21.41
C ARG A 275 -9.06 -1.09 -22.32
N ALA A 276 -9.44 -0.20 -23.23
CA ALA A 276 -8.46 0.51 -24.06
C ALA A 276 -7.61 1.47 -23.22
N ILE A 277 -8.21 2.17 -22.26
CA ILE A 277 -7.49 2.99 -21.28
C ILE A 277 -6.55 2.10 -20.45
N GLU A 278 -6.99 0.91 -20.02
CA GLU A 278 -6.12 -0.07 -19.36
C GLU A 278 -4.87 -0.40 -20.15
N SER A 279 -5.00 -0.71 -21.44
CA SER A 279 -3.85 -1.09 -22.29
C SER A 279 -2.91 0.09 -22.55
N LEU A 280 -3.44 1.31 -22.69
CA LEU A 280 -2.65 2.53 -22.88
C LEU A 280 -1.90 2.96 -21.61
N ILE A 281 -2.47 2.68 -20.45
CA ILE A 281 -1.85 2.95 -19.14
C ILE A 281 -0.88 1.83 -18.74
N ALA A 282 -1.03 0.62 -19.28
CA ALA A 282 -0.18 -0.54 -19.01
C ALA A 282 1.22 -0.38 -19.65
N GLY A 283 2.03 0.53 -19.09
CA GLY A 283 3.48 0.54 -19.25
C GLY A 283 4.16 -0.32 -18.16
N PRO A 284 5.33 -0.91 -18.43
CA PRO A 284 6.06 -1.73 -17.46
C PRO A 284 6.64 -0.84 -16.35
N ALA A 285 5.85 -0.59 -15.31
CA ALA A 285 6.37 -0.09 -14.05
C ALA A 285 6.68 -1.33 -13.17
N PRO A 286 7.95 -1.76 -13.04
CA PRO A 286 8.29 -2.81 -12.10
C PRO A 286 8.01 -2.29 -10.68
N ALA A 287 7.03 -2.89 -10.00
CA ALA A 287 6.81 -2.64 -8.59
C ALA A 287 8.08 -3.02 -7.81
N PRO A 288 8.61 -2.15 -6.93
CA PRO A 288 9.72 -2.54 -6.08
C PRO A 288 9.28 -3.69 -5.16
N PRO A 289 10.05 -4.78 -5.03
CA PRO A 289 9.70 -5.89 -4.15
C PRO A 289 9.75 -5.43 -2.68
N THR A 290 8.63 -5.55 -1.98
CA THR A 290 8.57 -5.36 -0.52
C THR A 290 8.98 -6.65 0.17
N ILE A 291 10.03 -6.61 0.99
CA ILE A 291 10.50 -7.75 1.78
C ILE A 291 9.80 -7.73 3.14
N ILE A 292 9.05 -8.78 3.47
CA ILE A 292 8.48 -8.98 4.82
C ILE A 292 9.30 -10.03 5.54
N TYR A 293 9.73 -9.73 6.76
CA TYR A 293 10.51 -10.65 7.57
C TYR A 293 9.60 -11.57 8.37
N ARG A 294 9.84 -12.89 8.26
CA ARG A 294 9.27 -13.87 9.19
C ARG A 294 10.22 -14.04 10.37
N GLU A 295 9.78 -13.55 11.52
CA GLU A 295 10.48 -13.69 12.78
C GLU A 295 10.56 -15.16 13.23
N LEU A 296 11.78 -15.64 13.51
CA LEU A 296 12.05 -16.99 14.01
C LEU A 296 12.49 -17.00 15.48
N TRP A 297 12.57 -15.85 16.16
CA TRP A 297 13.04 -15.76 17.56
C TRP A 297 12.22 -16.61 18.54
N ILE A 298 10.98 -16.96 18.18
CA ILE A 298 10.08 -17.78 18.98
C ILE A 298 10.67 -19.17 19.24
N TYR A 299 11.33 -19.79 18.25
CA TYR A 299 11.90 -21.14 18.40
C TYR A 299 13.05 -21.21 19.42
N PRO A 300 14.13 -20.41 19.31
CA PRO A 300 15.19 -20.38 20.32
C PRO A 300 14.69 -19.83 21.67
N GLY A 301 13.73 -18.90 21.67
CA GLY A 301 13.11 -18.38 22.90
C GLY A 301 12.33 -19.45 23.66
N ALA A 302 11.54 -20.27 22.96
CA ALA A 302 10.81 -21.39 23.56
C ALA A 302 11.77 -22.44 24.12
N LEU A 303 12.85 -22.76 23.41
CA LEU A 303 13.89 -23.67 23.92
C LEU A 303 14.53 -23.13 25.21
N ALA A 304 14.85 -21.84 25.25
CA ALA A 304 15.41 -21.20 26.43
C ALA A 304 14.45 -21.26 27.63
N PHE A 305 13.17 -20.99 27.38
CA PHE A 305 12.12 -21.06 28.38
C PHE A 305 11.96 -22.47 28.96
N LEU A 306 11.91 -23.50 28.11
CA LEU A 306 11.81 -24.90 28.55
C LEU A 306 13.03 -25.34 29.38
N ALA A 307 14.23 -24.94 28.96
CA ALA A 307 15.46 -25.23 29.70
C ALA A 307 15.47 -24.55 31.09
N ALA A 308 15.00 -23.30 31.18
CA ALA A 308 14.84 -22.58 32.45
C ALA A 308 13.77 -23.22 33.35
N ALA A 309 12.63 -23.64 32.78
CA ALA A 309 11.56 -24.32 33.51
C ALA A 309 12.01 -25.67 34.08
N ALA A 310 12.75 -26.49 33.31
CA ALA A 310 13.32 -27.74 33.78
C ALA A 310 14.30 -27.55 34.96
N LEU A 311 15.10 -26.48 34.91
CA LEU A 311 15.96 -26.10 36.03
C LEU A 311 15.15 -25.74 37.27
N ALA A 312 14.11 -24.92 37.13
CA ALA A 312 13.26 -24.52 38.24
C ALA A 312 12.57 -25.72 38.92
N LEU A 313 12.01 -26.66 38.13
CA LEU A 313 11.36 -27.86 38.65
C LEU A 313 12.34 -28.75 39.43
N SER A 314 13.56 -28.94 38.91
CA SER A 314 14.59 -29.73 39.62
C SER A 314 15.12 -29.11 40.91
N THR A 315 14.92 -27.81 41.10
CA THR A 315 15.26 -27.15 42.37
C THR A 315 14.18 -27.36 43.42
N ARG A 316 12.94 -27.61 42.98
CA ARG A 316 11.78 -27.80 43.85
C ARG A 316 11.70 -29.20 44.44
N GLU A 317 12.15 -30.22 43.72
CA GLU A 317 12.21 -31.62 44.21
C GLU A 317 13.28 -31.88 45.28
N ARG A 318 14.13 -30.89 45.59
CA ARG A 318 15.19 -31.00 46.61
C ARG A 318 14.94 -30.17 47.88
N ARG A 319 13.83 -29.44 47.95
CA ARG A 319 13.38 -28.74 49.17
C ARG A 319 12.27 -29.53 49.81
#